data_AF-A0A423X9A8-F1
#
_entry.id   AF-A0A423X9A8-F1
#
_cell.length_a   1.000
_cell.length_b   1.000
_cell.length_c   1.000
_cell.angle_alpha   90.00
_cell.angle_beta   90.00
_cell.angle_gamma   90.00
#
_symmetry.space_group_name_H-M   'P 1'
#
loop_
_entity.id
_entity.type
_entity.pdbx_description
1 polymer ?
#
loop_
_entity_poly.entity_id
_entity_poly.type
_entity_poly.pdbx_seq_one_letter_code
_entity_poly.pdbx_strand_id
1 'polypeptide(L)'
;MAGDKTPRVFLPAEIQFMIIDALLQDGCSVASFATVSREWQVIVERHNFARINLTTSRLADVDSMLRRNRHLVGYLWFRVELERYDCTKCAPSHDWLGSNMDNVCVATAIQDLFSTLSTWEPNGDLLLDISVYSPSDSEHWFKYLTFGPDTPSDQCSWKEIAGQAMLATLVDGRHQHGWYATCRSHHRAPIEYAIKKVFVEIMGEGPFDTDEQEGQWWRQLPLVPAVTGVLLRQQNRRRWKAAALAQMFSRFPSLREIQYEPWREWDI
;
A
#
# COMPACT_ATOMS: atom_id res chain seq x y z
N MET A 1 -46.17 32.21 17.90
CA MET A 1 -44.74 32.56 18.00
C MET A 1 -44.05 31.98 16.78
N ALA A 2 -43.72 32.84 15.81
CA ALA A 2 -43.01 32.43 14.61
C ALA A 2 -41.53 32.27 14.96
N GLY A 3 -40.98 31.08 14.74
CA GLY A 3 -39.57 30.79 14.94
C GLY A 3 -38.74 31.59 13.94
N ASP A 4 -37.93 32.50 14.46
CA ASP A 4 -36.98 33.31 13.71
C ASP A 4 -35.94 32.36 13.08
N LYS A 5 -36.09 32.11 11.76
CA LYS A 5 -35.11 31.36 10.99
C LYS A 5 -34.00 32.34 10.67
N THR A 6 -32.91 32.28 11.44
CA THR A 6 -31.67 32.97 11.07
C THR A 6 -31.32 32.62 9.61
N PRO A 7 -31.11 33.61 8.74
CA PRO A 7 -30.76 33.35 7.36
C PRO A 7 -29.44 32.60 7.35
N ARG A 8 -29.40 31.41 6.72
CA ARG A 8 -28.13 30.74 6.42
C ARG A 8 -27.31 31.70 5.57
N VAL A 9 -26.24 32.23 6.14
CA VAL A 9 -25.26 33.03 5.40
C VAL A 9 -24.63 32.09 4.39
N PHE A 10 -25.07 32.18 3.13
CA PHE A 10 -24.45 31.45 2.03
C PHE A 10 -23.13 32.14 1.69
N LEU A 11 -22.03 31.51 2.08
CA LEU A 11 -20.71 31.89 1.59
C LEU A 11 -20.65 31.61 0.07
N PRO A 12 -20.00 32.47 -0.74
CA PRO A 12 -19.72 32.15 -2.14
C PRO A 12 -18.97 30.83 -2.28
N ALA A 13 -19.18 30.13 -3.39
CA ALA A 13 -18.56 28.83 -3.64
C ALA A 13 -17.02 28.90 -3.57
N GLU A 14 -16.42 30.03 -3.99
CA GLU A 14 -14.98 30.26 -3.90
C GLU A 14 -14.50 30.25 -2.44
N ILE A 15 -15.24 30.90 -1.53
CA ILE A 15 -14.87 30.97 -0.11
C ILE A 15 -15.05 29.61 0.57
N GLN A 16 -16.11 28.88 0.22
CA GLN A 16 -16.31 27.50 0.71
C GLN A 16 -15.16 26.59 0.27
N PHE A 17 -14.73 26.70 -1.00
CA PHE A 17 -13.60 25.94 -1.52
C PHE A 17 -12.30 26.30 -0.79
N MET A 18 -12.02 27.59 -0.57
CA MET A 18 -10.82 28.02 0.17
C MET A 18 -10.79 27.49 1.61
N ILE A 19 -11.95 27.44 2.29
CA ILE A 19 -12.04 26.89 3.66
C ILE A 19 -11.75 25.39 3.64
N ILE A 20 -12.36 24.64 2.71
CA ILE A 20 -12.14 23.20 2.62
C ILE A 20 -10.69 22.90 2.22
N ASP A 21 -10.13 23.64 1.27
CA ASP A 21 -8.74 23.49 0.84
C ASP A 21 -7.76 23.74 1.99
N ALA A 22 -8.00 24.78 2.80
CA ALA A 22 -7.21 25.03 4.02
C ALA A 22 -7.33 23.87 5.03
N LEU A 23 -8.55 23.35 5.28
CA LEU A 23 -8.77 22.22 6.18
C LEU A 23 -8.12 20.92 5.70
N LEU A 24 -8.09 20.72 4.37
CA LEU A 24 -7.41 19.59 3.73
C LEU A 24 -5.90 19.68 3.86
N GLN A 25 -5.33 20.90 3.76
CA GLN A 25 -3.91 21.15 3.95
C GLN A 25 -3.48 20.98 5.41
N ASP A 26 -4.34 21.30 6.37
CA ASP A 26 -4.11 21.09 7.81
C ASP A 26 -4.19 19.60 8.22
N GLY A 27 -4.41 18.68 7.27
CA GLY A 27 -4.46 17.24 7.52
C GLY A 27 -5.62 16.80 8.39
N CYS A 28 -6.65 17.64 8.57
CA CYS A 28 -7.82 17.34 9.39
C CYS A 28 -8.73 16.32 8.69
N SER A 29 -9.41 15.48 9.47
CA SER A 29 -10.42 14.59 8.90
C SER A 29 -11.62 15.42 8.47
N VAL A 30 -11.79 15.58 7.16
CA VAL A 30 -12.87 16.39 6.58
C VAL A 30 -14.14 15.59 6.32
N ALA A 31 -14.17 14.29 6.64
CA ALA A 31 -15.29 13.42 6.30
C ALA A 31 -16.64 13.89 6.88
N SER A 32 -16.63 14.45 8.10
CA SER A 32 -17.84 14.99 8.74
C SER A 32 -18.43 16.19 7.99
N PHE A 33 -17.57 16.97 7.31
CA PHE A 33 -17.97 18.15 6.54
C PHE A 33 -18.78 17.82 5.29
N ALA A 34 -18.73 16.57 4.81
CA ALA A 34 -19.58 16.10 3.72
C ALA A 34 -21.08 16.15 4.06
N THR A 35 -21.45 16.24 5.34
CA THR A 35 -22.85 16.29 5.79
C THR A 35 -23.42 17.71 5.90
N VAL A 36 -22.58 18.75 5.74
CA VAL A 36 -22.97 20.16 5.96
C VAL A 36 -23.90 20.67 4.86
N SER A 37 -23.58 20.37 3.59
CA SER A 37 -24.33 20.78 2.40
C SER A 37 -24.00 19.87 1.22
N ARG A 38 -24.77 19.97 0.13
CA ARG A 38 -24.50 19.17 -1.09
C ARG A 38 -23.22 19.62 -1.78
N GLU A 39 -22.94 20.91 -1.76
CA GLU A 39 -21.75 21.53 -2.32
C GLU A 39 -20.50 21.04 -1.59
N TRP A 40 -20.56 20.98 -0.25
CA TRP A 40 -19.47 20.46 0.57
C TRP A 40 -19.30 18.95 0.38
N GLN A 41 -20.40 18.20 0.29
CA GLN A 41 -20.37 16.77 -0.01
C GLN A 41 -19.56 16.49 -1.28
N VAL A 42 -19.85 17.21 -2.38
CA VAL A 42 -19.16 16.99 -3.67
C VAL A 42 -17.66 17.24 -3.58
N ILE A 43 -17.23 18.33 -2.92
CA ILE A 43 -15.82 18.68 -2.79
C ILE A 43 -15.09 17.67 -1.89
N VAL A 44 -15.67 17.35 -0.73
CA VAL A 44 -15.08 16.44 0.25
C VAL A 44 -15.02 15.01 -0.28
N GLU A 45 -16.09 14.51 -0.92
CA GLU A 45 -16.09 13.17 -1.52
C GLU A 45 -15.04 13.08 -2.64
N ARG A 46 -14.95 14.08 -3.52
CA ARG A 46 -13.91 14.10 -4.56
C ARG A 46 -12.50 14.00 -3.96
N HIS A 47 -12.24 14.68 -2.85
CA HIS A 47 -10.95 14.59 -2.18
C HIS A 47 -10.73 13.22 -1.51
N ASN A 48 -11.68 12.77 -0.68
CA ASN A 48 -11.56 11.54 0.09
C ASN A 48 -11.47 10.29 -0.78
N PHE A 49 -12.18 10.28 -1.92
CA PHE A 49 -12.21 9.13 -2.83
C PHE A 49 -11.14 9.20 -3.92
N ALA A 50 -10.43 10.32 -4.10
CA ALA A 50 -9.36 10.44 -5.10
C ALA A 50 -8.24 9.42 -4.90
N ARG A 51 -7.90 9.11 -3.65
CA ARG A 51 -6.84 8.17 -3.28
C ARG A 51 -7.38 7.13 -2.31
N ILE A 52 -7.38 5.87 -2.71
CA ILE A 52 -7.84 4.76 -1.87
C ILE A 52 -6.69 3.83 -1.55
N ASN A 53 -6.54 3.53 -0.26
CA ASN A 53 -5.61 2.51 0.22
C ASN A 53 -6.36 1.21 0.48
N LEU A 54 -5.97 0.14 -0.21
CA LEU A 54 -6.58 -1.18 -0.07
C LEU A 54 -5.61 -2.15 0.58
N THR A 55 -6.15 -2.97 1.46
CA THR A 55 -5.49 -4.18 1.98
C THR A 55 -6.26 -5.39 1.47
N THR A 56 -5.63 -6.57 1.49
CA THR A 56 -6.27 -7.85 1.15
C THR A 56 -7.61 -8.05 1.90
N SER A 57 -7.63 -7.76 3.19
CA SER A 57 -8.83 -7.87 4.05
C SER A 57 -9.95 -6.89 3.71
N ARG A 58 -9.65 -5.76 3.07
CA ARG A 58 -10.64 -4.75 2.68
C ARG A 58 -11.13 -4.96 1.24
N LEU A 59 -10.43 -5.78 0.45
CA LEU A 59 -10.74 -5.98 -0.96
C LEU A 59 -12.17 -6.52 -1.18
N ALA A 60 -12.61 -7.44 -0.32
CA ALA A 60 -13.97 -7.99 -0.37
C ALA A 60 -15.08 -6.93 -0.21
N ASP A 61 -14.79 -5.83 0.51
CA ASP A 61 -15.76 -4.77 0.79
C ASP A 61 -15.71 -3.64 -0.25
N VAL A 62 -14.70 -3.61 -1.14
CA VAL A 62 -14.43 -2.49 -2.06
C VAL A 62 -15.63 -2.15 -2.93
N ASP A 63 -16.29 -3.15 -3.49
CA ASP A 63 -17.45 -2.93 -4.36
C ASP A 63 -18.66 -2.38 -3.61
N SER A 64 -18.76 -2.63 -2.31
CA SER A 64 -19.79 -2.01 -1.48
C SER A 64 -19.40 -0.57 -1.10
N MET A 65 -18.13 -0.36 -0.76
CA MET A 65 -17.60 0.92 -0.27
C MET A 65 -17.52 1.98 -1.38
N LEU A 66 -17.13 1.58 -2.59
CA LEU A 66 -16.83 2.51 -3.68
C LEU A 66 -17.92 2.56 -4.76
N ARG A 67 -19.02 1.81 -4.61
CA ARG A 67 -20.04 1.66 -5.68
C ARG A 67 -20.46 2.97 -6.35
N ARG A 68 -20.71 4.02 -5.55
CA ARG A 68 -21.18 5.33 -6.03
C ARG A 68 -20.04 6.28 -6.41
N ASN A 69 -18.87 6.10 -5.80
CA ASN A 69 -17.75 7.04 -5.86
C ASN A 69 -16.56 6.49 -6.66
N ARG A 70 -16.72 5.32 -7.30
CA ARG A 70 -15.69 4.64 -8.09
C ARG A 70 -15.09 5.56 -9.16
N HIS A 71 -15.92 6.39 -9.78
CA HIS A 71 -15.52 7.38 -10.79
C HIS A 71 -14.62 8.51 -10.26
N LEU A 72 -14.53 8.69 -8.94
CA LEU A 72 -13.67 9.69 -8.32
C LEU A 72 -12.28 9.14 -8.01
N VAL A 73 -12.10 7.81 -8.05
CA VAL A 73 -10.85 7.14 -7.70
C VAL A 73 -9.85 7.30 -8.83
N GLY A 74 -8.82 8.12 -8.62
CA GLY A 74 -7.71 8.31 -9.55
C GLY A 74 -6.44 7.56 -9.15
N TYR A 75 -6.32 7.17 -7.89
CA TYR A 75 -5.17 6.43 -7.37
C TYR A 75 -5.63 5.34 -6.40
N LEU A 76 -5.12 4.14 -6.63
CA LEU A 76 -5.42 2.96 -5.84
C LEU A 76 -4.12 2.33 -5.36
N TRP A 77 -3.88 2.37 -4.06
CA TRP A 77 -2.72 1.72 -3.46
C TRP A 77 -3.09 0.39 -2.83
N PHE A 78 -2.76 -0.69 -3.51
CA PHE A 78 -2.96 -2.05 -3.04
C PHE A 78 -1.76 -2.55 -2.24
N ARG A 79 -2.03 -2.96 -1.00
CA ARG A 79 -1.03 -3.31 0.00
C ARG A 79 -1.20 -4.77 0.40
N VAL A 80 -0.21 -5.57 0.04
CA VAL A 80 -0.15 -7.00 0.38
C VAL A 80 0.78 -7.16 1.58
N GLU A 81 0.18 -7.43 2.74
CA GLU A 81 0.90 -7.69 3.97
C GLU A 81 1.26 -9.19 4.05
N LEU A 82 2.55 -9.47 4.19
CA LEU A 82 3.10 -10.81 4.40
C LEU A 82 3.14 -11.14 5.89
N GLU A 83 3.32 -12.43 6.21
CA GLU A 83 3.39 -12.91 7.58
C GLU A 83 4.47 -12.16 8.39
N ARG A 84 4.15 -11.89 9.66
CA ARG A 84 5.13 -11.42 10.63
C ARG A 84 6.11 -12.53 10.96
N TYR A 85 7.35 -12.17 11.25
CA TYR A 85 8.37 -13.12 11.68
C TYR A 85 9.09 -12.60 12.92
N ASP A 86 9.68 -13.53 13.66
CA ASP A 86 10.46 -13.20 14.86
C ASP A 86 11.99 -13.24 14.58
N CYS A 87 12.78 -13.02 15.63
CA CYS A 87 14.24 -13.01 15.54
C CYS A 87 14.86 -14.36 15.12
N THR A 88 14.14 -15.48 15.17
CA THR A 88 14.66 -16.78 14.71
C THR A 88 14.86 -16.78 13.20
N LYS A 89 14.02 -16.05 12.48
CA LYS A 89 14.10 -15.82 11.04
C LYS A 89 14.96 -14.59 10.69
N CYS A 90 15.79 -14.08 11.60
CA CYS A 90 16.72 -12.96 11.34
C CYS A 90 18.18 -13.38 11.13
N ALA A 91 18.52 -14.64 11.42
CA ALA A 91 19.82 -15.27 11.23
C ALA A 91 19.69 -16.38 10.18
N PRO A 92 20.78 -16.79 9.48
CA PRO A 92 20.71 -17.80 8.43
C PRO A 92 20.11 -19.09 8.99
N SER A 93 18.85 -19.36 8.63
CA SER A 93 18.17 -20.63 8.84
C SER A 93 17.79 -21.17 7.46
N HIS A 94 17.87 -22.48 7.31
CA HIS A 94 17.59 -23.14 6.02
C HIS A 94 16.12 -23.03 5.58
N ASP A 95 15.21 -22.54 6.45
CA ASP A 95 13.75 -22.52 6.26
C ASP A 95 13.17 -21.14 5.88
N TRP A 96 14.01 -20.22 5.39
CA TRP A 96 13.56 -18.85 5.12
C TRP A 96 12.87 -18.61 3.80
N LEU A 97 13.10 -19.48 2.81
CA LEU A 97 12.47 -19.41 1.50
C LEU A 97 11.00 -19.08 1.74
N GLY A 98 10.59 -17.87 1.34
CA GLY A 98 9.38 -17.21 1.83
C GLY A 98 8.27 -18.24 1.95
N SER A 99 7.65 -18.34 3.12
CA SER A 99 6.79 -19.49 3.42
C SER A 99 5.88 -19.70 2.23
N ASN A 100 5.73 -20.93 1.74
CA ASN A 100 4.87 -21.17 0.57
C ASN A 100 3.49 -20.50 0.76
N MET A 101 3.05 -20.38 2.02
CA MET A 101 1.90 -19.60 2.43
C MET A 101 1.93 -18.12 2.04
N ASP A 102 3.04 -17.39 2.25
CA ASP A 102 3.18 -15.97 1.84
C ASP A 102 3.04 -15.83 0.32
N ASN A 103 3.69 -16.72 -0.44
CA ASN A 103 3.62 -16.68 -1.90
C ASN A 103 2.21 -17.02 -2.41
N VAL A 104 1.54 -18.00 -1.79
CA VAL A 104 0.11 -18.29 -2.04
C VAL A 104 -0.75 -17.07 -1.71
N CYS A 105 -0.52 -16.43 -0.56
CA CYS A 105 -1.25 -15.22 -0.15
C CYS A 105 -1.08 -14.08 -1.17
N VAL A 106 0.13 -13.86 -1.69
CA VAL A 106 0.38 -12.86 -2.74
C VAL A 106 -0.39 -13.23 -4.01
N ALA A 107 -0.31 -14.47 -4.47
CA ALA A 107 -1.03 -14.91 -5.67
C ALA A 107 -2.54 -14.73 -5.50
N THR A 108 -3.13 -15.18 -4.39
CA THR A 108 -4.54 -14.98 -4.08
C THR A 108 -4.92 -13.50 -4.03
N ALA A 109 -4.12 -12.68 -3.35
CA ALA A 109 -4.34 -11.23 -3.24
C ALA A 109 -4.37 -10.55 -4.62
N ILE A 110 -3.45 -10.92 -5.51
CA ILE A 110 -3.42 -10.41 -6.88
C ILE A 110 -4.61 -10.94 -7.68
N GLN A 111 -4.95 -12.23 -7.58
CA GLN A 111 -6.11 -12.78 -8.26
C GLN A 111 -7.41 -12.08 -7.87
N ASP A 112 -7.60 -11.84 -6.57
CA ASP A 112 -8.76 -11.14 -6.04
C ASP A 112 -8.78 -9.68 -6.53
N LEU A 113 -7.63 -8.99 -6.48
CA LEU A 113 -7.50 -7.61 -6.99
C LEU A 113 -7.94 -7.54 -8.46
N PHE A 114 -7.42 -8.42 -9.30
CA PHE A 114 -7.75 -8.47 -10.72
C PHE A 114 -9.24 -8.77 -10.93
N SER A 115 -9.80 -9.69 -10.14
CA SER A 115 -11.23 -10.01 -10.17
C SER A 115 -12.08 -8.79 -9.83
N THR A 116 -11.75 -8.07 -8.75
CA THR A 116 -12.46 -6.85 -8.35
C THR A 116 -12.35 -5.76 -9.41
N LEU A 117 -11.13 -5.43 -9.86
CA LEU A 117 -10.90 -4.34 -10.80
C LEU A 117 -11.40 -4.64 -12.22
N SER A 118 -11.57 -5.92 -12.58
CA SER A 118 -12.19 -6.28 -13.87
C SER A 118 -13.63 -5.82 -14.00
N THR A 119 -14.33 -5.60 -12.88
CA THR A 119 -15.70 -5.08 -12.85
C THR A 119 -15.76 -3.55 -12.97
N TRP A 120 -14.61 -2.88 -12.98
CA TRP A 120 -14.54 -1.42 -13.03
C TRP A 120 -14.61 -0.95 -14.48
N GLU A 121 -15.52 -0.01 -14.75
CA GLU A 121 -15.58 0.65 -16.04
C GLU A 121 -14.42 1.63 -16.19
N PRO A 122 -13.80 1.74 -17.38
CA PRO A 122 -12.80 2.75 -17.65
C PRO A 122 -13.40 4.15 -17.47
N ASN A 123 -12.98 4.86 -16.43
CA ASN A 123 -13.52 6.17 -16.09
C ASN A 123 -12.39 7.10 -15.65
N GLY A 124 -11.82 7.81 -16.62
CA GLY A 124 -10.64 8.64 -16.41
C GLY A 124 -9.36 7.82 -16.25
N ASP A 125 -8.36 8.45 -15.64
CA ASP A 125 -7.07 7.82 -15.37
C ASP A 125 -7.07 7.21 -13.96
N LEU A 126 -6.70 5.94 -13.87
CA LEU A 126 -6.53 5.20 -12.62
C LEU A 126 -5.09 4.68 -12.55
N LEU A 127 -4.35 5.18 -11.56
CA LEU A 127 -3.01 4.71 -11.21
C LEU A 127 -3.10 3.62 -10.14
N LEU A 128 -2.65 2.41 -10.48
CA LEU A 128 -2.55 1.29 -9.56
C LEU A 128 -1.13 1.21 -8.99
N ASP A 129 -1.02 1.32 -7.67
CA ASP A 129 0.21 1.13 -6.92
C ASP A 129 0.15 -0.20 -6.17
N ILE A 130 1.13 -1.09 -6.38
CA ILE A 130 1.18 -2.39 -5.70
C ILE A 130 2.42 -2.44 -4.82
N SER A 131 2.21 -2.66 -3.54
CA SER A 131 3.28 -2.79 -2.55
C SER A 131 3.13 -4.08 -1.76
N VAL A 132 4.20 -4.88 -1.71
CA VAL A 132 4.29 -6.12 -0.93
C VAL A 132 5.29 -5.91 0.19
N TYR A 133 4.92 -6.18 1.43
CA TYR A 133 5.77 -5.90 2.60
C TYR A 133 5.51 -6.87 3.75
N SER A 134 6.52 -7.11 4.60
CA SER A 134 6.29 -7.70 5.92
C SER A 134 6.44 -6.60 6.97
N PRO A 135 5.50 -6.46 7.92
CA PRO A 135 5.63 -5.49 9.01
C PRO A 135 6.94 -5.66 9.79
N SER A 136 7.39 -6.92 9.92
CA SER A 136 8.60 -7.29 10.63
C SER A 136 9.88 -6.80 9.96
N ASP A 137 9.86 -6.48 8.65
CA ASP A 137 11.01 -5.87 7.96
C ASP A 137 11.47 -4.59 8.69
N SER A 138 10.50 -3.77 9.14
CA SER A 138 10.72 -2.54 9.91
C SER A 138 10.93 -2.76 11.41
N GLU A 139 10.41 -3.84 11.98
CA GLU A 139 10.56 -4.16 13.42
C GLU A 139 11.99 -4.63 13.74
N HIS A 140 12.67 -5.24 12.75
CA HIS A 140 14.01 -5.80 12.90
C HIS A 140 15.12 -4.89 12.34
N TRP A 141 15.78 -5.30 11.25
CA TRP A 141 16.98 -4.65 10.72
C TRP A 141 16.71 -3.34 9.96
N PHE A 142 15.49 -3.13 9.46
CA PHE A 142 15.20 -2.06 8.50
C PHE A 142 14.15 -1.07 9.00
N LYS A 143 14.36 -0.48 10.18
CA LYS A 143 13.46 0.51 10.81
C LYS A 143 13.08 1.71 9.93
N TYR A 144 13.85 1.99 8.88
CA TYR A 144 13.60 3.06 7.93
C TYR A 144 12.72 2.65 6.74
N LEU A 145 12.41 1.35 6.56
CA LEU A 145 11.39 0.92 5.60
C LEU A 145 10.04 1.31 6.19
N THR A 146 9.61 2.52 5.89
CA THR A 146 8.32 3.06 6.32
C THR A 146 7.28 2.75 5.27
N PHE A 147 6.26 1.97 5.64
CA PHE A 147 5.12 1.67 4.79
C PHE A 147 4.06 2.80 4.85
N GLY A 148 4.50 4.01 4.55
CA GLY A 148 3.70 5.24 4.62
C GLY A 148 3.42 5.81 3.23
N PRO A 149 2.28 6.51 3.05
CA PRO A 149 2.04 7.27 1.82
C PRO A 149 3.11 8.35 1.63
N ASP A 150 3.48 8.63 0.39
CA ASP A 150 4.46 9.70 0.08
C ASP A 150 3.90 11.09 0.42
N THR A 151 2.58 11.21 0.54
CA THR A 151 1.92 12.39 1.11
C THR A 151 1.87 12.27 2.63
N PRO A 152 2.45 13.23 3.39
CA PRO A 152 2.29 13.27 4.83
C PRO A 152 0.82 13.52 5.16
N SER A 153 0.07 12.46 5.44
CA SER A 153 -1.09 12.58 6.31
C SER A 153 -0.51 12.64 7.71
N ASP A 154 -0.48 13.84 8.30
CA ASP A 154 -0.05 14.04 9.70
C ASP A 154 -0.93 13.28 10.71
N GLN A 155 -1.98 12.59 10.24
CA GLN A 155 -2.74 11.62 11.00
C GLN A 155 -2.31 10.20 10.66
N CYS A 156 -1.10 9.82 11.08
CA CYS A 156 -0.91 8.53 11.73
C CYS A 156 0.45 8.42 12.43
N SER A 157 0.38 8.05 13.70
CA SER A 157 1.08 6.86 14.16
C SER A 157 2.60 6.90 14.29
N TRP A 158 3.31 8.04 14.15
CA TRP A 158 4.73 8.05 14.58
C TRP A 158 4.88 7.64 16.06
N LYS A 159 3.95 8.05 16.93
CA LYS A 159 3.95 7.68 18.36
C LYS A 159 3.49 6.24 18.62
N GLU A 160 2.61 5.69 17.79
CA GLU A 160 2.10 4.31 17.94
C GLU A 160 3.03 3.29 17.29
N ILE A 161 3.59 3.57 16.11
CA ILE A 161 4.65 2.78 15.48
C ILE A 161 5.91 2.84 16.34
N ALA A 162 6.31 4.02 16.84
CA ALA A 162 7.42 4.10 17.80
C ALA A 162 7.08 3.36 19.10
N GLY A 163 5.84 3.44 19.60
CA GLY A 163 5.38 2.75 20.80
C GLY A 163 5.38 1.23 20.67
N GLN A 164 4.91 0.70 19.53
CA GLN A 164 4.94 -0.73 19.19
C GLN A 164 6.37 -1.22 18.96
N ALA A 165 7.21 -0.43 18.28
CA ALA A 165 8.64 -0.72 18.13
C ALA A 165 9.38 -0.71 19.49
N MET A 166 9.00 0.18 20.41
CA MET A 166 9.57 0.25 21.77
C MET A 166 9.13 -0.94 22.63
N LEU A 167 7.87 -1.38 22.51
CA LEU A 167 7.34 -2.59 23.17
C LEU A 167 7.97 -3.87 22.62
N ALA A 168 8.13 -4.00 21.30
CA ALA A 168 8.84 -5.13 20.69
C ALA A 168 10.31 -5.22 21.16
N THR A 169 10.97 -4.07 21.32
CA THR A 169 12.35 -3.99 21.84
C THR A 169 12.47 -4.44 23.31
N LEU A 170 11.41 -4.26 24.12
CA LEU A 170 11.38 -4.68 25.53
C LEU A 170 11.09 -6.18 25.71
N VAL A 171 10.36 -6.80 24.78
CA VAL A 171 10.03 -8.23 24.82
C VAL A 171 11.19 -9.09 24.29
N ASP A 172 11.94 -8.60 23.31
CA ASP A 172 12.98 -9.37 22.62
C ASP A 172 14.42 -9.02 23.08
N GLY A 173 14.63 -9.04 24.39
CA GLY A 173 15.89 -8.66 25.05
C GLY A 173 17.15 -9.47 24.68
N ARG A 174 17.13 -10.29 23.61
CA ARG A 174 18.26 -11.11 23.16
C ARG A 174 18.85 -10.74 21.81
N HIS A 175 18.15 -10.03 20.93
CA HIS A 175 18.66 -9.70 19.59
C HIS A 175 18.46 -8.22 19.25
N GLN A 176 19.43 -7.41 19.67
CA GLN A 176 19.47 -5.99 19.29
C GLN A 176 19.99 -5.91 17.85
N HIS A 177 19.07 -5.70 16.89
CA HIS A 177 19.33 -5.56 15.44
C HIS A 177 20.14 -4.29 15.07
N GLY A 178 21.26 -4.05 15.77
CA GLY A 178 22.12 -2.88 15.59
C GLY A 178 21.59 -1.60 16.24
N TRP A 179 20.51 -1.65 17.03
CA TRP A 179 19.89 -0.48 17.67
C TRP A 179 19.87 -0.63 19.20
N TYR A 180 20.66 0.19 19.90
CA TYR A 180 20.65 0.29 21.36
C TYR A 180 19.72 1.44 21.79
N ALA A 181 18.87 1.19 22.80
CA ALA A 181 17.87 2.15 23.31
C ALA A 181 18.48 3.39 24.00
N THR A 182 19.80 3.44 24.15
CA THR A 182 20.54 4.61 24.61
C THR A 182 21.74 4.82 23.69
N CYS A 183 21.86 6.04 23.17
CA CYS A 183 22.94 6.52 22.31
C CYS A 183 22.89 6.12 20.82
N ARG A 184 22.89 7.15 19.97
CA ARG A 184 23.17 7.10 18.53
C ARG A 184 24.61 6.64 18.26
N SER A 185 24.96 5.38 18.52
CA SER A 185 26.30 4.86 18.18
C SER A 185 26.44 3.38 18.51
N HIS A 186 26.19 2.53 17.52
CA HIS A 186 27.00 1.39 17.07
C HIS A 186 26.16 0.56 16.08
N HIS A 187 26.11 1.02 14.82
CA HIS A 187 25.40 0.33 13.75
C HIS A 187 26.16 -0.94 13.37
N ARG A 188 25.82 -2.08 13.98
CA ARG A 188 26.19 -3.36 13.38
C ARG A 188 25.46 -3.43 12.04
N ALA A 189 26.20 -3.49 10.93
CA ALA A 189 25.59 -3.62 9.62
C ALA A 189 24.68 -4.86 9.60
N PRO A 190 23.52 -4.81 8.92
CA PRO A 190 22.74 -6.00 8.68
C PRO A 190 23.62 -7.09 8.07
N ILE A 191 23.50 -8.31 8.57
CA ILE A 191 24.18 -9.45 7.95
C ILE A 191 23.64 -9.63 6.52
N GLU A 192 24.47 -10.14 5.61
CA GLU A 192 24.12 -10.34 4.19
C GLU A 192 22.76 -11.04 4.02
N TYR A 193 22.48 -12.01 4.89
CA TYR A 193 21.21 -12.71 4.94
C TYR A 193 20.01 -11.77 5.19
N ALA A 194 20.09 -10.89 6.18
CA ALA A 194 19.06 -9.89 6.46
C ALA A 194 18.83 -8.97 5.25
N ILE A 195 19.91 -8.62 4.53
CA ILE A 195 19.83 -7.84 3.29
C ILE A 195 19.06 -8.64 2.22
N LYS A 196 19.47 -9.87 1.93
CA LYS A 196 18.80 -10.74 0.93
C LYS A 196 17.31 -10.92 1.22
N LYS A 197 16.85 -10.83 2.47
CA LYS A 197 15.41 -10.95 2.84
C LYS A 197 14.54 -10.00 2.09
N VAL A 198 14.92 -8.73 2.21
CA VAL A 198 14.06 -7.64 1.78
C VAL A 198 14.16 -7.48 0.29
N PHE A 199 15.19 -8.05 -0.35
CA PHE A 199 15.38 -8.09 -1.81
C PHE A 199 14.88 -9.37 -2.49
N VAL A 200 14.19 -10.26 -1.77
CA VAL A 200 13.65 -11.50 -2.34
C VAL A 200 12.66 -11.20 -3.47
N GLU A 201 12.65 -12.10 -4.45
CA GLU A 201 11.66 -12.08 -5.53
C GLU A 201 10.27 -12.41 -5.00
N ILE A 202 9.32 -11.56 -5.36
CA ILE A 202 7.90 -11.81 -5.11
C ILE A 202 7.51 -13.06 -5.90
N MET A 203 6.96 -14.06 -5.20
CA MET A 203 6.65 -15.37 -5.77
C MET A 203 7.88 -16.11 -6.36
N GLY A 204 9.09 -15.83 -5.83
CA GLY A 204 10.32 -16.47 -6.30
C GLY A 204 10.35 -17.99 -6.10
N GLU A 205 9.95 -18.44 -4.91
CA GLU A 205 10.05 -19.84 -4.44
C GLU A 205 8.71 -20.59 -4.47
N GLY A 206 7.72 -20.02 -5.16
CA GLY A 206 6.34 -20.50 -5.15
C GLY A 206 5.37 -19.35 -5.43
N PRO A 207 4.05 -19.60 -5.52
CA PRO A 207 3.40 -20.89 -5.28
C PRO A 207 3.50 -21.84 -6.49
N PHE A 208 4.22 -21.45 -7.55
CA PHE A 208 4.37 -22.21 -8.78
C PHE A 208 5.72 -22.93 -8.79
N ASP A 209 5.73 -24.17 -9.27
CA ASP A 209 6.96 -24.97 -9.37
C ASP A 209 7.85 -24.51 -10.54
N THR A 210 7.27 -23.80 -11.51
CA THR A 210 7.94 -23.36 -12.76
C THR A 210 7.43 -21.99 -13.21
N ASP A 211 8.28 -21.25 -13.92
CA ASP A 211 7.90 -19.95 -14.52
C ASP A 211 6.80 -20.12 -15.59
N GLU A 212 6.72 -21.27 -16.26
CA GLU A 212 5.63 -21.59 -17.20
C GLU A 212 4.27 -21.69 -16.50
N GLN A 213 4.22 -22.33 -15.32
CA GLN A 213 3.00 -22.42 -14.52
C GLN A 213 2.57 -21.04 -14.01
N GLU A 214 3.51 -20.24 -13.50
CA GLU A 214 3.26 -18.86 -13.10
C GLU A 214 2.70 -18.05 -14.29
N GLY A 215 3.34 -18.16 -15.46
CA GLY A 215 2.90 -17.48 -16.68
C GLY A 215 1.54 -17.98 -17.21
N GLN A 216 1.17 -19.24 -16.97
CA GLN A 216 -0.18 -19.74 -17.26
C GLN A 216 -1.21 -19.13 -16.32
N TRP A 217 -0.90 -19.06 -15.03
CA TRP A 217 -1.77 -18.45 -14.03
C TRP A 217 -2.03 -16.96 -14.33
N TRP A 218 -0.99 -16.17 -14.62
CA TRP A 218 -1.16 -14.76 -15.01
C TRP A 218 -2.09 -14.58 -16.21
N ARG A 219 -2.00 -15.46 -17.21
CA ARG A 219 -2.84 -15.40 -18.42
C ARG A 219 -4.31 -15.71 -18.15
N GLN A 220 -4.61 -16.43 -17.08
CA GLN A 220 -5.98 -16.76 -16.67
C GLN A 220 -6.66 -15.63 -15.89
N LEU A 221 -5.89 -14.70 -15.31
CA LEU A 221 -6.46 -13.53 -14.62
C LEU A 221 -7.32 -12.70 -15.57
N PRO A 222 -8.41 -12.05 -15.10
CA PRO A 222 -9.25 -11.23 -15.97
C PRO A 222 -8.51 -9.99 -16.52
N LEU A 223 -9.04 -9.39 -17.58
CA LEU A 223 -8.53 -8.10 -18.06
C LEU A 223 -9.04 -7.01 -17.15
N VAL A 224 -8.21 -5.99 -16.91
CA VAL A 224 -8.54 -4.85 -16.07
C VAL A 224 -8.42 -3.57 -16.89
N PRO A 225 -9.47 -3.17 -17.64
CA PRO A 225 -9.41 -2.03 -18.54
C PRO A 225 -9.48 -0.67 -17.84
N ALA A 226 -9.85 -0.65 -16.55
CA ALA A 226 -9.89 0.58 -15.77
C ALA A 226 -8.51 1.13 -15.43
N VAL A 227 -7.49 0.27 -15.30
CA VAL A 227 -6.13 0.69 -14.94
C VAL A 227 -5.42 1.29 -16.16
N THR A 228 -4.99 2.55 -16.03
CA THR A 228 -4.28 3.30 -17.08
C THR A 228 -2.82 3.55 -16.74
N GLY A 229 -2.45 3.46 -15.46
CA GLY A 229 -1.08 3.60 -15.00
C GLY A 229 -0.74 2.57 -13.94
N VAL A 230 0.52 2.13 -13.88
CA VAL A 230 1.02 1.27 -12.81
C VAL A 230 2.24 1.89 -12.15
N LEU A 231 2.25 1.92 -10.82
CA LEU A 231 3.37 2.39 -10.00
C LEU A 231 3.91 1.23 -9.15
N LEU A 232 5.22 1.02 -9.22
CA LEU A 232 5.96 -0.02 -8.51
C LEU A 232 7.15 0.61 -7.79
N ARG A 233 6.97 0.93 -6.51
CA ARG A 233 7.95 1.66 -5.68
C ARG A 233 8.96 0.75 -4.99
N GLN A 234 10.12 1.31 -4.66
CA GLN A 234 11.19 0.68 -3.87
C GLN A 234 10.96 0.66 -2.37
N GLN A 235 9.84 1.18 -1.88
CA GLN A 235 9.59 1.36 -0.44
C GLN A 235 9.83 0.09 0.39
N ASN A 236 9.59 -1.10 -0.17
CA ASN A 236 9.68 -2.38 0.56
C ASN A 236 10.77 -3.33 0.07
N ARG A 237 11.63 -2.87 -0.84
CA ARG A 237 12.80 -3.59 -1.37
C ARG A 237 12.58 -4.90 -2.13
N ARG A 238 11.40 -5.50 -2.02
CA ARG A 238 11.03 -6.71 -2.76
C ARG A 238 10.97 -6.43 -4.24
N ARG A 239 11.35 -7.41 -5.05
CA ARG A 239 11.42 -7.26 -6.51
C ARG A 239 10.45 -8.20 -7.21
N TRP A 240 9.84 -7.73 -8.29
CA TRP A 240 9.07 -8.58 -9.18
C TRP A 240 10.00 -9.25 -10.19
N LYS A 241 9.72 -10.51 -10.57
CA LYS A 241 10.36 -11.14 -11.74
C LYS A 241 10.00 -10.33 -12.99
N ALA A 242 10.95 -10.16 -13.92
CA ALA A 242 10.70 -9.47 -15.18
C ALA A 242 9.57 -10.13 -16.00
N ALA A 243 9.53 -11.47 -16.01
CA ALA A 243 8.46 -12.24 -16.65
C ALA A 243 7.09 -11.98 -16.01
N ALA A 244 7.01 -11.93 -14.67
CA ALA A 244 5.78 -11.63 -13.94
C ALA A 244 5.27 -10.22 -14.30
N LEU A 245 6.14 -9.22 -14.35
CA LEU A 245 5.77 -7.86 -14.77
C LEU A 245 5.21 -7.83 -16.19
N ALA A 246 5.88 -8.49 -17.14
CA ALA A 246 5.42 -8.56 -18.53
C ALA A 246 4.03 -9.19 -18.63
N GLN A 247 3.79 -10.29 -17.89
CA GLN A 247 2.48 -10.95 -17.86
C GLN A 247 1.42 -10.07 -17.17
N MET A 248 1.74 -9.46 -16.03
CA MET A 248 0.86 -8.54 -15.32
C MET A 248 0.43 -7.37 -16.21
N PHE A 249 1.38 -6.72 -16.89
CA PHE A 249 1.08 -5.59 -17.79
C PHE A 249 0.23 -5.99 -18.98
N SER A 250 0.37 -7.22 -19.49
CA SER A 250 -0.48 -7.74 -20.57
C SER A 250 -1.97 -7.81 -20.21
N ARG A 251 -2.30 -7.76 -18.90
CA ARG A 251 -3.68 -7.79 -18.39
C ARG A 251 -4.32 -6.40 -18.26
N PHE A 252 -3.58 -5.32 -18.51
CA PHE A 252 -4.07 -3.94 -18.46
C PHE A 252 -4.20 -3.35 -19.88
N PRO A 253 -5.31 -3.59 -20.60
CA PRO A 253 -5.43 -3.19 -22.01
C PRO A 253 -5.44 -1.67 -22.23
N SER A 254 -5.71 -0.87 -21.19
CA SER A 254 -5.73 0.59 -21.24
C SER A 254 -4.45 1.22 -20.67
N LEU A 255 -3.42 0.43 -20.39
CA LEU A 255 -2.18 0.90 -19.78
C LEU A 255 -1.45 1.88 -20.71
N ARG A 256 -1.12 3.06 -20.18
CA ARG A 256 -0.41 4.14 -20.89
C ARG A 256 0.90 4.54 -20.21
N GLU A 257 0.97 4.36 -18.90
CA GLU A 257 2.11 4.78 -18.10
C GLU A 257 2.57 3.67 -17.14
N ILE A 258 3.88 3.49 -17.04
CA ILE A 258 4.51 2.60 -16.06
C ILE A 258 5.59 3.41 -15.34
N GLN A 259 5.47 3.49 -14.03
CA GLN A 259 6.50 4.04 -13.15
C GLN A 259 7.08 2.87 -12.35
N TYR A 260 8.32 2.50 -12.68
CA TYR A 260 9.03 1.40 -12.05
C TYR A 260 10.33 1.90 -11.45
N GLU A 261 10.53 1.61 -10.18
CA GLU A 261 11.77 1.93 -9.46
C GLU A 261 12.63 0.65 -9.35
N PRO A 262 13.59 0.40 -10.28
CA PRO A 262 14.39 -0.82 -10.32
C PRO A 262 15.52 -0.87 -9.29
N TRP A 263 15.73 -2.01 -8.66
CA TRP A 263 16.95 -2.26 -7.88
C TRP A 263 18.16 -2.43 -8.80
N ARG A 264 19.29 -1.82 -8.44
CA ARG A 264 20.58 -2.27 -8.97
C ARG A 264 20.87 -3.64 -8.36
N GLU A 265 21.08 -4.63 -9.21
CA GLU A 265 21.66 -5.89 -8.76
C GLU A 265 23.03 -5.58 -8.16
N TRP A 266 23.27 -6.10 -6.97
CA TRP A 266 24.61 -6.13 -6.42
C TRP A 266 25.30 -7.29 -7.11
N ASP A 267 26.31 -7.01 -7.93
CA ASP A 267 27.28 -8.03 -8.34
C ASP A 267 27.96 -8.52 -7.05
N ILE A 268 27.59 -9.69 -6.56
CA ILE A 268 28.25 -10.37 -5.44
C ILE A 268 29.22 -11.40 -6.02
#